data_AF-A0A7J6TIC5-F1
#
_entry.id   AF-A0A7J6TIC5-F1
#
_cell.length_a   1.000
_cell.length_b   1.000
_cell.length_c   1.000
_cell.angle_alpha   90.00
_cell.angle_beta   90.00
_cell.angle_gamma   90.00
#
_symmetry.space_group_name_H-M   'P 1'
#
loop_
_entity.id
_entity.type
_entity.pdbx_description
1 polymer ?
#
loop_
_entity_poly.entity_id
_entity_poly.type
_entity_poly.pdbx_seq_one_letter_code
_entity_poly.pdbx_strand_id
1 'polypeptide(L)'
;SYWHVCHDLFWSVKKNKLEMLLADEKETLEVARKYPRCLSLKDMYMFIAYPTLCYQLWYPRYPHRNWMRLLKYTALLLFCLALQLIIMQQYMLPILLNARIMLMDSQSWRESALIVAERVLKLAVPNLYCWLLMF
;
A
#
# COMPACT_ATOMS: atom_id res chain seq x y z
N SER A 1 13.59 6.75 5.08
CA SER A 1 12.35 7.46 5.49
C SER A 1 12.63 8.96 5.54
N TYR A 2 11.60 9.82 5.58
CA TYR A 2 11.73 11.29 5.58
C TYR A 2 12.77 11.79 6.59
N TRP A 3 12.70 11.30 7.83
CA TRP A 3 13.62 11.69 8.89
C TRP A 3 15.07 11.36 8.57
N HIS A 4 15.38 10.13 8.10
CA HIS A 4 16.74 9.73 7.75
C HIS A 4 17.33 10.65 6.67
N VAL A 5 16.57 10.92 5.61
CA VAL A 5 17.05 11.77 4.51
C VAL A 5 17.30 13.20 4.98
N CYS A 6 16.40 13.78 5.78
CA CYS A 6 16.60 15.12 6.33
C CYS A 6 17.79 15.19 7.31
N HIS A 7 17.95 14.17 8.15
CA HIS A 7 19.06 14.06 9.10
C HIS A 7 20.41 13.94 8.39
N ASP A 8 20.50 13.07 7.39
CA ASP A 8 21.73 12.86 6.62
C ASP A 8 22.09 14.10 5.81
N LEU A 9 21.08 14.77 5.23
CA LEU A 9 21.25 16.03 4.52
C LEU A 9 21.75 17.15 5.45
N PHE A 10 21.18 17.27 6.65
CA PHE A 10 21.61 18.25 7.65
C PHE A 10 23.10 18.06 8.02
N TRP A 11 23.51 16.82 8.31
CA TRP A 11 24.90 16.53 8.65
C TRP A 11 25.86 16.71 7.48
N SER A 12 25.41 16.42 6.26
CA SER A 12 26.20 16.61 5.05
C SER A 12 26.48 18.09 4.77
N VAL A 13 25.45 18.94 4.90
CA VAL A 13 25.59 20.40 4.82
C VAL A 13 26.53 20.91 5.91
N LYS A 14 26.35 20.46 7.16
CA LYS A 14 27.19 20.89 8.29
C LYS A 14 28.66 20.51 8.12
N LYS A 15 28.96 19.37 7.50
CA LYS A 15 30.33 18.89 7.25
C LYS A 15 30.91 19.37 5.91
N ASN A 16 30.14 20.14 5.13
CA ASN A 16 30.47 20.54 3.77
C ASN A 16 30.86 19.35 2.86
N LYS A 17 30.23 18.19 3.09
CA LYS A 17 30.47 16.93 2.36
C LYS A 17 29.34 16.61 1.37
N LEU A 18 28.67 17.65 0.86
CA LEU A 18 27.50 17.46 -0.01
C LEU A 18 27.86 16.71 -1.30
N GLU A 19 29.04 17.00 -1.85
CA GLU A 19 29.62 16.31 -3.02
C GLU A 19 29.88 14.81 -2.80
N MET A 20 29.94 14.34 -1.55
CA MET A 20 30.13 12.93 -1.24
C MET A 20 28.82 12.12 -1.36
N LEU A 21 27.67 12.78 -1.25
CA LEU A 21 26.35 12.12 -1.32
C LEU A 21 25.79 12.05 -2.75
N LEU A 22 26.28 12.89 -3.66
CA LEU A 22 25.74 13.06 -5.00
C LEU A 22 26.89 13.02 -6.00
N ALA A 23 26.82 12.11 -6.96
CA ALA A 23 27.87 11.91 -7.95
C ALA A 23 27.95 13.04 -9.00
N ASP A 24 26.90 13.86 -9.12
CA ASP A 24 26.80 14.93 -10.10
C ASP A 24 26.74 16.32 -9.44
N GLU A 25 27.51 17.26 -9.97
CA GLU A 25 27.60 18.64 -9.48
C GLU A 25 26.25 19.35 -9.62
N LYS A 26 25.47 19.05 -10.66
CA LYS A 26 24.15 19.65 -10.86
C LYS A 26 23.15 19.24 -9.78
N GLU A 27 23.16 17.97 -9.36
CA GLU A 27 22.30 17.50 -8.28
C GLU A 27 22.64 18.17 -6.95
N THR A 28 23.94 18.40 -6.66
CA THR A 28 24.35 19.12 -5.44
C THR A 28 23.81 20.55 -5.39
N LEU A 29 23.84 21.26 -6.52
CA LEU A 29 23.31 22.63 -6.65
C LEU A 29 21.79 22.67 -6.47
N GLU A 30 21.07 21.68 -7.01
CA GLU A 30 19.61 21.59 -6.83
C GLU A 30 19.22 21.29 -5.38
N VAL A 31 19.97 20.41 -4.71
CA VAL A 31 19.77 20.09 -3.30
C VAL A 31 20.07 21.30 -2.42
N ALA A 32 21.16 22.02 -2.67
CA ALA A 32 21.50 23.25 -1.98
C ALA A 32 20.42 24.34 -2.16
N ARG A 33 19.82 24.44 -3.35
CA ARG A 33 18.72 25.37 -3.64
C ARG A 33 17.42 25.01 -2.91
N LYS A 34 17.20 23.72 -2.65
CA LYS A 34 15.95 23.22 -2.05
C LYS A 34 16.01 23.10 -0.54
N TYR A 35 17.19 23.01 0.04
CA TYR A 35 17.42 23.23 1.46
C TYR A 35 17.27 24.74 1.77
N PRO A 36 16.58 25.20 2.84
CA PRO A 36 15.83 24.49 3.90
C PRO A 36 14.34 24.28 3.60
N ARG A 37 13.87 24.54 2.37
CA ARG A 37 12.44 24.41 2.01
C ARG A 37 11.88 23.00 2.18
N CYS A 38 12.73 21.97 2.06
CA CYS A 38 12.36 20.56 2.30
C CYS A 38 11.92 20.25 3.74
N LEU A 39 12.20 21.12 4.72
CA LEU A 39 11.75 21.01 6.12
C LEU A 39 10.37 21.64 6.35
N SER A 40 9.71 22.14 5.30
CA SER A 40 8.35 22.66 5.42
C SER A 40 7.34 21.53 5.69
N LEU A 41 6.35 21.80 6.56
CA LEU A 41 5.20 20.92 6.79
C LEU A 41 4.46 20.57 5.48
N LYS A 42 4.49 21.47 4.49
CA LYS A 42 3.89 21.25 3.17
C LYS A 42 4.51 20.04 2.45
N ASP A 43 5.84 19.92 2.48
CA ASP A 43 6.54 18.83 1.80
C ASP A 43 6.35 17.50 2.55
N MET A 44 6.23 17.54 3.89
CA MET A 44 5.88 16.37 4.69
C MET A 44 4.47 15.85 4.35
N TYR A 45 3.48 16.74 4.26
CA TYR A 45 2.12 16.34 3.87
C TYR A 45 2.08 15.79 2.44
N MET A 46 2.83 16.40 1.51
CA MET A 46 2.96 15.89 0.15
C MET A 46 3.60 14.49 0.11
N PHE A 47 4.63 14.25 0.93
CA PHE A 47 5.27 12.93 1.04
C PHE A 47 4.28 11.84 1.50
N ILE A 48 3.43 12.15 2.50
CA ILE A 48 2.40 11.23 2.99
C ILE A 48 1.37 10.89 1.89
N ALA A 49 1.06 11.85 1.02
CA ALA A 49 0.13 11.64 -0.08
C ALA A 49 0.73 10.86 -1.27
N TYR A 50 2.05 10.84 -1.42
CA TYR A 50 2.69 10.08 -2.49
C TYR A 50 2.69 8.58 -2.19
N PRO A 51 2.49 7.70 -3.19
CA PRO A 51 2.46 6.26 -3.01
C PRO A 51 3.88 5.67 -2.91
N THR A 52 4.75 6.25 -2.07
CA THR A 52 6.15 5.87 -1.92
C THR A 52 6.58 5.90 -0.47
N LEU A 53 7.24 4.84 0.03
CA LEU A 53 7.77 4.79 1.39
C LEU A 53 9.15 5.49 1.53
N CYS A 54 9.83 5.69 0.41
CA CYS A 54 11.13 6.32 0.36
C CYS A 54 10.97 7.81 0.04
N TYR A 55 11.43 8.66 0.97
CA TYR A 55 11.45 10.10 0.73
C TYR A 55 12.58 10.46 -0.25
N GLN A 56 12.26 11.27 -1.25
CA GLN A 56 13.23 11.81 -2.21
C GLN A 56 13.02 13.33 -2.31
N LEU A 57 14.13 14.07 -2.47
CA LEU A 57 14.09 15.53 -2.60
C LEU A 57 13.45 15.97 -3.92
N TRP A 58 13.58 15.14 -4.96
CA TRP A 58 12.91 15.27 -6.23
C TRP A 58 12.11 14.00 -6.51
N TYR A 59 10.84 14.18 -6.86
CA TYR A 59 10.01 13.12 -7.41
C TYR A 59 9.79 13.39 -8.89
N PRO A 60 9.94 12.40 -9.78
CA PRO A 60 9.64 12.57 -11.19
C PRO A 60 8.17 12.93 -11.35
N ARG A 61 7.89 14.07 -12.01
CA ARG A 61 6.52 14.55 -12.26
C ARG A 61 6.15 14.30 -13.70
N TYR A 62 4.93 13.81 -13.93
CA TYR A 62 4.37 13.74 -15.27
C TYR A 62 4.15 15.15 -15.86
N PRO A 63 4.51 15.40 -17.13
CA PRO A 63 4.39 16.72 -17.75
C PRO A 63 2.93 17.14 -17.95
N HIS A 64 2.01 16.18 -18.16
CA HIS A 64 0.59 16.44 -18.34
C HIS A 64 -0.28 15.50 -17.51
N ARG A 65 -1.34 16.04 -16.90
CA ARG A 65 -2.34 15.27 -16.16
C ARG A 65 -3.41 14.76 -17.12
N ASN A 66 -3.42 13.45 -17.35
CA ASN A 66 -4.43 12.80 -18.18
C ASN A 66 -5.60 12.30 -17.32
N TRP A 67 -6.66 13.10 -17.23
CA TRP A 67 -7.86 12.79 -16.44
C TRP A 67 -8.61 11.56 -16.92
N MET A 68 -8.57 11.25 -18.23
CA MET A 68 -9.19 10.05 -18.77
C MET A 68 -8.55 8.77 -18.21
N ARG A 69 -7.21 8.77 -18.06
CA ARG A 69 -6.50 7.65 -17.42
C ARG A 69 -6.91 7.51 -15.97
N LEU A 70 -6.97 8.60 -15.22
CA LEU A 70 -7.42 8.57 -13.82
C LEU A 70 -8.82 7.96 -13.71
N LEU A 71 -9.78 8.42 -14.52
CA LEU A 71 -11.15 7.92 -14.51
C LEU A 71 -11.22 6.42 -14.85
N LYS A 72 -10.46 5.98 -15.86
CA LYS A 72 -10.37 4.56 -16.24
C LYS A 72 -9.90 3.69 -15.08
N TYR A 73 -8.82 4.09 -14.40
CA TYR A 73 -8.30 3.32 -13.26
C TYR A 73 -9.23 3.36 -12.05
N THR A 74 -9.89 4.49 -11.78
CA THR A 74 -10.88 4.56 -10.69
C THR A 74 -12.10 3.70 -10.98
N ALA A 75 -12.59 3.66 -12.22
CA ALA A 75 -13.72 2.81 -12.61
C ALA A 75 -13.35 1.32 -12.51
N LEU A 76 -12.14 0.94 -12.92
CA LEU A 76 -11.64 -0.41 -12.78
C LEU A 76 -11.53 -0.83 -11.30
N LEU A 77 -11.03 0.05 -10.44
CA LEU A 77 -10.94 -0.19 -9.00
C LEU A 77 -12.33 -0.39 -8.38
N LEU A 78 -13.30 0.45 -8.72
CA LEU A 78 -14.68 0.29 -8.25
C LEU A 78 -15.30 -1.03 -8.73
N PHE A 79 -15.02 -1.43 -9.97
CA PHE A 79 -15.47 -2.71 -10.52
C PHE A 79 -14.86 -3.90 -9.77
N CYS A 80 -13.55 -3.89 -9.50
CA CYS A 80 -12.91 -4.94 -8.70
C CYS A 80 -13.47 -5.02 -7.28
N LEU A 81 -13.70 -3.88 -6.62
CA LEU A 81 -14.32 -3.83 -5.29
C LEU A 81 -15.74 -4.39 -5.30
N ALA A 82 -16.55 -4.05 -6.30
CA ALA A 82 -17.89 -4.60 -6.46
C ALA A 82 -17.86 -6.12 -6.67
N LEU A 83 -16.96 -6.64 -7.51
CA LEU A 83 -16.77 -8.08 -7.69
C LEU A 83 -16.34 -8.77 -6.39
N GLN A 84 -15.41 -8.18 -5.64
CA GLN A 84 -14.98 -8.71 -4.35
C GLN A 84 -16.15 -8.77 -3.36
N LEU A 85 -16.99 -7.75 -3.30
CA LEU A 85 -18.21 -7.74 -2.47
C LEU A 85 -19.20 -8.83 -2.88
N ILE A 86 -19.40 -9.06 -4.18
CA ILE A 86 -20.26 -10.14 -4.67
C ILE A 86 -19.71 -11.50 -4.24
N ILE A 87 -18.40 -11.73 -4.39
CA ILE A 87 -17.76 -13.00 -3.99
C ILE A 87 -17.92 -13.23 -2.48
N MET A 88 -17.68 -12.19 -1.69
CA MET A 88 -17.86 -12.23 -0.24
C MET A 88 -19.29 -12.57 0.16
N GLN A 89 -20.27 -11.87 -0.41
CA GLN A 89 -21.67 -12.01 -0.05
C GLN A 89 -22.25 -13.37 -0.50
N GLN A 90 -21.92 -13.81 -1.71
CA GLN A 90 -22.53 -15.00 -2.31
C GLN A 90 -21.82 -16.30 -1.96
N TYR A 91 -20.51 -16.28 -1.76
CA TYR A 91 -19.73 -17.51 -1.53
C TYR A 91 -19.18 -17.60 -0.10
N MET A 92 -18.58 -16.54 0.43
CA MET A 92 -17.93 -16.62 1.75
C MET A 92 -18.95 -16.67 2.90
N LEU A 93 -19.98 -15.82 2.87
CA LEU A 93 -21.01 -15.78 3.92
C LEU A 93 -21.76 -17.11 4.16
N PRO A 94 -22.33 -17.79 3.15
CA PRO A 94 -23.06 -19.03 3.42
C PRO A 94 -22.15 -20.13 3.98
N ILE A 95 -20.89 -20.19 3.56
CA ILE A 95 -19.90 -21.15 4.08
C ILE A 95 -19.65 -20.88 5.57
N LEU A 96 -19.50 -19.60 5.95
CA LEU A 96 -19.28 -19.19 7.34
C LEU A 96 -20.49 -19.44 8.23
N LEU A 97 -21.71 -19.15 7.76
CA LEU A 97 -22.94 -19.42 8.50
C LEU A 97 -23.12 -20.92 8.76
N ASN A 98 -22.90 -21.74 7.74
CA ASN A 98 -22.96 -23.20 7.87
C ASN A 98 -21.88 -23.75 8.82
N ALA A 99 -20.65 -23.19 8.76
CA ALA A 99 -19.59 -23.56 9.68
C ALA A 99 -19.95 -23.26 11.14
N ARG A 100 -20.55 -22.09 11.41
CA ARG A 100 -20.98 -21.70 12.76
C ARG A 100 -22.01 -22.68 13.33
N ILE A 101 -23.02 -23.05 12.55
CA ILE A 101 -24.08 -23.97 13.00
C ILE A 101 -23.46 -25.34 13.35
N MET A 102 -22.63 -25.89 12.46
CA MET A 102 -22.00 -27.20 12.68
C MET A 102 -21.02 -27.21 13.85
N LEU A 103 -20.33 -26.10 14.09
CA LEU A 103 -19.43 -25.95 15.24
C LEU A 103 -20.18 -25.92 16.58
N MET A 104 -21.36 -25.30 16.62
CA MET A 104 -22.18 -25.26 17.84
C MET A 104 -22.76 -26.64 18.19
N ASP A 105 -22.99 -27.51 17.20
CA ASP A 105 -23.56 -28.84 17.40
C ASP A 105 -22.49 -29.91 17.76
N SER A 106 -21.22 -29.66 17.41
CA SER A 106 -20.13 -30.61 17.66
C SER A 106 -19.82 -30.77 19.16
N GLN A 107 -19.81 -32.03 19.63
CA GLN A 107 -19.61 -32.37 21.05
C GLN A 107 -18.13 -32.65 21.39
N SER A 108 -17.28 -32.89 20.38
CA SER A 108 -15.88 -33.29 20.55
C SER A 108 -14.92 -32.39 19.77
N TRP A 109 -13.78 -32.04 20.37
CA TRP A 109 -12.77 -31.15 19.78
C TRP A 109 -12.19 -31.66 18.44
N ARG A 110 -12.13 -32.98 18.26
CA ARG A 110 -11.59 -33.60 17.03
C ARG A 110 -12.55 -33.40 15.85
N GLU A 111 -13.85 -33.46 16.10
CA GLU A 111 -14.89 -33.24 15.09
C GLU A 111 -14.93 -31.77 14.68
N SER A 112 -14.87 -30.86 15.66
CA SER A 112 -14.79 -29.41 15.40
C SER A 112 -13.56 -29.07 14.54
N ALA A 113 -12.39 -29.67 14.84
CA ALA A 113 -11.17 -29.44 14.07
C ALA A 113 -11.28 -29.92 12.62
N LEU A 114 -11.89 -31.09 12.38
CA LEU A 114 -12.12 -31.61 11.02
C LEU A 114 -13.10 -30.74 10.22
N ILE A 115 -14.19 -30.29 10.86
CA ILE A 115 -15.17 -29.39 10.24
C ILE A 115 -14.52 -28.07 9.84
N VAL A 116 -13.69 -27.49 10.71
CA VAL A 116 -12.95 -26.26 10.41
C VAL A 116 -12.00 -26.47 9.25
N ALA A 117 -11.22 -27.55 9.24
CA ALA A 117 -10.29 -27.86 8.16
C ALA A 117 -11.00 -27.99 6.80
N GLU A 118 -12.14 -28.69 6.73
CA GLU A 118 -12.95 -28.82 5.52
C GLU A 118 -13.48 -27.45 5.05
N ARG A 119 -13.97 -26.62 5.97
CA ARG A 119 -14.54 -25.30 5.65
C ARG A 119 -13.46 -24.31 5.23
N VAL A 120 -12.29 -24.32 5.87
CA VAL A 120 -11.12 -23.51 5.48
C VAL A 120 -10.66 -23.89 4.07
N LEU A 121 -10.59 -25.19 3.75
CA LEU A 121 -10.23 -25.65 2.41
C LEU A 121 -11.24 -25.15 1.35
N LYS A 122 -12.54 -25.18 1.66
CA LYS A 122 -13.58 -24.61 0.79
C LYS A 122 -13.50 -23.09 0.66
N LEU A 123 -13.06 -22.40 1.71
CA LEU A 123 -12.89 -20.95 1.72
C LEU A 123 -11.60 -20.50 1.02
N ALA A 124 -10.61 -21.39 0.86
CA ALA A 124 -9.32 -21.07 0.24
C ALA A 124 -9.47 -20.57 -1.21
N VAL A 125 -10.38 -21.16 -1.98
CA VAL A 125 -10.65 -20.77 -3.38
C VAL A 125 -11.22 -19.36 -3.49
N PRO A 126 -12.37 -18.99 -2.86
CA PRO A 126 -12.87 -17.62 -2.92
C PRO A 126 -11.93 -16.61 -2.28
N ASN A 127 -11.15 -17.01 -1.26
CA ASN A 127 -10.12 -16.16 -0.68
C ASN A 127 -8.99 -15.84 -1.68
N LEU A 128 -8.53 -16.82 -2.44
CA LEU A 128 -7.52 -16.62 -3.49
C LEU A 128 -8.03 -15.67 -4.57
N TYR A 129 -9.29 -15.79 -4.99
CA TYR A 129 -9.89 -14.82 -5.92
C TYR A 129 -9.98 -13.40 -5.35
N CYS A 130 -10.32 -13.25 -4.06
CA CYS A 130 -10.31 -11.93 -3.42
C CYS A 130 -8.90 -11.31 -3.39
N TRP A 131 -7.88 -12.13 -3.13
CA TRP A 131 -6.48 -11.70 -3.21
C TRP A 131 -6.08 -11.26 -4.61
N LEU A 132 -6.46 -12.01 -5.65
CA LEU A 132 -6.18 -11.66 -7.05
C LEU A 132 -6.91 -10.39 -7.51
N LEU A 133 -8.11 -10.11 -6.98
CA LEU A 133 -8.84 -8.88 -7.30
C LEU A 133 -8.29 -7.65 -6.57
N MET A 134 -7.64 -7.85 -5.42
CA MET A 134 -7.02 -6.80 -4.62
C MET A 134 -5.62 -6.43 -5.12
N PHE A 135 -4.88 -7.40 -5.68
CA PHE A 135 -3.54 -7.23 -6.26
C PHE A 135 -3.59 -6.65 -7.68
#